data_AF-A0A7V3SLD1-F1
#
_entry.id   AF-A0A7V3SLD1-F1
#
_cell.length_a   1.000
_cell.length_b   1.000
_cell.length_c   1.000
_cell.angle_alpha   90.00
_cell.angle_beta   90.00
_cell.angle_gamma   90.00
#
_symmetry.space_group_name_H-M   'P 1'
#
loop_
_entity.id
_entity.type
_entity.pdbx_description
1 polymer ?
#
loop_
_entity_poly.entity_id
_entity_poly.type
_entity_poly.pdbx_seq_one_letter_code
_entity_poly.pdbx_strand_id
1 'polypeptide(L)'
;MRKRTRQRYQRATALITALLVLFMSFGLGTALVSLSTSGLRHVAREEQSLRTLYAAEAGLEYKKMQVWKLFKVEQKFDSFVPWELASPTNPMETVGGDLGDGLRYSCGIVGQRINSNYSRELTFRAVGWLDQDNDGQLDAEEYRTVIEQTIEFTLERSQVFDYAYFANNYGWMYGFGANDLIVNGDMRANGNFDFSGGTPTINGSVYACANNKLIPPAAGYVNITPTQWSNSYYNSLNNPRARQAYDPTRHGAKGSATYEQWRDLIYDQNASIVNNRVSGAVVSDARGTKTYSGTVLDPTPNKELPLPDLDDISRYISLSQNYVDQRQTFADGTPNPNYGQGAYVEVWNSSQNRYVRLSTNGVVNGSGVLIGTSDRPIRIHGPVTFTGDVVIKGFVVGQGTLYAG
;
A
#
# COMPACT_ATOMS: atom_id res chain seq x y z
N MET A 1 -99.21 -20.85 27.85
CA MET A 1 -98.75 -20.61 26.45
C MET A 1 -97.46 -19.77 26.32
N ARG A 2 -97.05 -18.94 27.30
CA ARG A 2 -95.85 -18.05 27.24
C ARG A 2 -94.46 -18.72 27.35
N LYS A 3 -94.33 -19.95 27.89
CA LYS A 3 -93.01 -20.62 28.08
C LYS A 3 -92.42 -21.20 26.78
N ARG A 4 -93.24 -21.68 25.84
CA ARG A 4 -92.79 -22.30 24.57
C ARG A 4 -92.21 -21.28 23.59
N THR A 5 -92.75 -20.06 23.54
CA THR A 5 -92.24 -18.97 22.68
C THR A 5 -90.87 -18.47 23.14
N ARG A 6 -90.66 -18.32 24.46
CA ARG A 6 -89.38 -17.86 25.03
C ARG A 6 -88.22 -18.85 24.78
N GLN A 7 -88.48 -20.15 24.86
CA GLN A 7 -87.49 -21.19 24.51
C GLN A 7 -87.13 -21.20 23.01
N ARG A 8 -88.08 -20.87 22.13
CA ARG A 8 -87.83 -20.78 20.67
C ARG A 8 -86.95 -19.59 20.32
N TYR A 9 -87.17 -18.43 20.95
CA TYR A 9 -86.30 -17.25 20.81
C TYR A 9 -84.90 -17.50 21.37
N GLN A 10 -84.77 -18.16 22.54
CA GLN A 10 -83.47 -18.51 23.12
C GLN A 10 -82.65 -19.48 22.24
N ARG A 11 -83.32 -20.44 21.57
CA ARG A 11 -82.67 -21.35 20.61
C ARG A 11 -82.28 -20.63 19.32
N ALA A 12 -83.09 -19.70 18.83
CA ALA A 12 -82.77 -18.91 17.64
C ALA A 12 -81.61 -17.94 17.91
N THR A 13 -81.59 -17.25 19.05
CA THR A 13 -80.48 -16.38 19.44
C THR A 13 -79.19 -17.18 19.63
N ALA A 14 -79.25 -18.35 20.27
CA ALA A 14 -78.10 -19.24 20.44
C ALA A 14 -77.51 -19.70 19.11
N LEU A 15 -78.38 -20.02 18.13
CA LEU A 15 -77.96 -20.46 16.79
C LEU A 15 -77.33 -19.31 16.00
N ILE A 16 -77.88 -18.10 16.08
CA ILE A 16 -77.30 -16.91 15.44
C ILE A 16 -75.94 -16.56 16.07
N THR A 17 -75.81 -16.59 17.41
CA THR A 17 -74.52 -16.37 18.06
C THR A 17 -73.51 -17.45 17.73
N ALA A 18 -73.91 -18.72 17.66
CA ALA A 18 -73.02 -19.81 17.26
C ALA A 18 -72.55 -19.65 15.80
N LEU A 19 -73.45 -19.24 14.90
CA LEU A 19 -73.11 -18.97 13.50
C LEU A 19 -72.15 -17.77 13.38
N LEU A 20 -72.38 -16.69 14.12
CA LEU A 20 -71.50 -15.52 14.14
C LEU A 20 -70.11 -15.86 14.67
N VAL A 21 -70.02 -16.61 15.77
CA VAL A 21 -68.74 -17.07 16.33
C VAL A 21 -68.01 -17.99 15.34
N LEU A 22 -68.74 -18.85 14.62
CA LEU A 22 -68.16 -19.75 13.62
C LEU A 22 -67.64 -18.98 12.39
N PHE A 23 -68.39 -17.98 11.91
CA PHE A 23 -67.94 -17.08 10.84
C PHE A 23 -66.71 -16.26 11.23
N MET A 24 -66.69 -15.71 12.46
CA MET A 24 -65.51 -14.98 12.96
C MET A 24 -64.31 -15.91 13.12
N SER A 25 -64.51 -17.13 13.61
CA SER A 25 -63.44 -18.12 13.75
C SER A 25 -62.87 -18.55 12.41
N PHE A 26 -63.72 -18.69 11.38
CA PHE A 26 -63.28 -18.97 10.02
C PHE A 26 -62.48 -17.80 9.43
N GLY A 27 -62.95 -16.56 9.61
CA GLY A 27 -62.23 -15.36 9.17
C GLY A 27 -60.88 -15.15 9.87
N LEU A 28 -60.80 -15.44 11.17
CA LEU A 28 -59.54 -15.42 11.91
C LEU A 28 -58.60 -16.55 11.47
N GLY A 29 -59.13 -17.75 11.23
CA GLY A 29 -58.36 -18.89 10.73
C GLY A 29 -57.73 -18.61 9.36
N THR A 30 -58.49 -18.07 8.42
CA THR A 30 -57.96 -17.72 7.09
C THR A 30 -56.97 -16.57 7.15
N ALA A 31 -57.21 -15.56 8.00
CA ALA A 31 -56.27 -14.46 8.22
C ALA A 31 -54.93 -14.96 8.80
N LEU A 32 -54.96 -15.85 9.80
CA LEU A 32 -53.75 -16.41 10.41
C LEU A 32 -52.95 -17.27 9.41
N VAL A 33 -53.62 -18.11 8.61
CA VAL A 33 -52.95 -18.88 7.55
C VAL A 33 -52.36 -17.95 6.49
N SER A 34 -53.06 -16.89 6.10
CA SER A 34 -52.56 -15.90 5.13
C SER A 34 -51.37 -15.10 5.66
N LEU A 35 -51.35 -14.76 6.95
CA LEU A 35 -50.24 -14.08 7.60
C LEU A 35 -49.03 -15.01 7.74
N SER A 36 -49.24 -16.26 8.15
CA SER A 36 -48.18 -17.25 8.28
C SER A 36 -47.54 -17.59 6.92
N THR A 37 -48.33 -17.75 5.87
CA THR A 37 -47.82 -18.02 4.51
C THR A 37 -47.06 -16.82 3.94
N SER A 38 -47.54 -15.60 4.18
CA SER A 38 -46.82 -14.38 3.82
C SER A 38 -45.49 -14.24 4.57
N GLY A 39 -45.48 -14.53 5.89
CA GLY A 39 -44.27 -14.52 6.71
C GLY A 39 -43.23 -15.54 6.24
N LEU A 40 -43.65 -16.78 5.95
CA LEU A 40 -42.76 -17.81 5.42
C LEU A 40 -42.17 -17.43 4.05
N ARG A 41 -42.96 -16.83 3.17
CA ARG A 41 -42.46 -16.33 1.87
C ARG A 41 -41.46 -15.18 2.04
N HIS A 42 -41.67 -14.31 3.02
CA HIS A 42 -40.71 -13.24 3.32
C HIS A 42 -39.37 -13.82 3.80
N VAL A 43 -39.41 -14.74 4.77
CA VAL A 43 -38.21 -15.38 5.31
C VAL A 43 -37.46 -16.15 4.22
N ALA A 44 -38.16 -16.90 3.36
CA ALA A 44 -37.52 -17.63 2.26
C ALA A 44 -36.84 -16.69 1.25
N ARG A 45 -37.47 -15.56 0.91
CA ARG A 45 -36.86 -14.55 0.01
C ARG A 45 -35.65 -13.88 0.64
N GLU A 46 -35.72 -13.59 1.94
CA GLU A 46 -34.61 -12.98 2.68
C GLU A 46 -33.43 -13.94 2.79
N GLU A 47 -33.69 -15.22 3.09
CA GLU A 47 -32.66 -16.27 3.07
C GLU A 47 -32.01 -16.40 1.69
N GLN A 48 -32.82 -16.46 0.62
CA GLN A 48 -32.30 -16.54 -0.75
C GLN A 48 -31.47 -15.30 -1.11
N SER A 49 -31.92 -14.11 -0.73
CA SER A 49 -31.18 -12.86 -0.96
C SER A 49 -29.84 -12.83 -0.23
N LEU A 50 -29.76 -13.37 1.00
CA LEU A 50 -28.51 -13.46 1.74
C LEU A 50 -27.55 -14.48 1.11
N ARG A 51 -28.07 -15.62 0.67
CA ARG A 51 -27.27 -16.64 -0.03
C ARG A 51 -26.67 -16.10 -1.33
N THR A 52 -27.47 -15.40 -2.15
CA THR A 52 -27.00 -14.79 -3.40
C THR A 52 -26.05 -13.62 -3.16
N LEU A 53 -26.23 -12.88 -2.05
CA LEU A 53 -25.29 -11.85 -1.62
C LEU A 53 -23.92 -12.45 -1.29
N TYR A 54 -23.86 -13.50 -0.46
CA TYR A 54 -22.59 -14.17 -0.14
C TYR A 54 -21.91 -14.76 -1.37
N ALA A 55 -22.68 -15.29 -2.33
CA ALA A 55 -22.14 -15.75 -3.59
C ALA A 55 -21.51 -14.61 -4.41
N ALA A 56 -22.20 -13.46 -4.50
CA ALA A 56 -21.67 -12.27 -5.16
C ALA A 56 -20.41 -11.72 -4.46
N GLU A 57 -20.39 -11.68 -3.12
CA GLU A 57 -19.22 -11.25 -2.35
C GLU A 57 -18.02 -12.17 -2.56
N ALA A 58 -18.22 -13.49 -2.57
CA ALA A 58 -17.15 -14.46 -2.83
C ALA A 58 -16.52 -14.23 -4.21
N GLY A 59 -17.34 -14.05 -5.25
CA GLY A 59 -16.85 -13.74 -6.59
C GLY A 59 -16.11 -12.40 -6.68
N LEU A 60 -16.62 -11.38 -6.00
CA LEU A 60 -16.00 -10.06 -5.92
C LEU A 60 -14.63 -10.11 -5.25
N GLU A 61 -14.52 -10.74 -4.07
CA GLU A 61 -13.26 -10.89 -3.36
C GLU A 61 -12.23 -11.70 -4.16
N TYR A 62 -12.68 -12.78 -4.81
CA TYR A 62 -11.82 -13.57 -5.67
C TYR A 62 -11.25 -12.75 -6.83
N LYS A 63 -12.08 -11.98 -7.54
CA LYS A 63 -11.61 -11.15 -8.67
C LYS A 63 -10.71 -10.01 -8.20
N LYS A 64 -11.06 -9.34 -7.09
CA LYS A 64 -10.22 -8.31 -6.47
C LYS A 64 -8.84 -8.86 -6.12
N MET A 65 -8.78 -10.05 -5.54
CA MET A 65 -7.51 -10.71 -5.21
C MET A 65 -6.66 -10.98 -6.47
N GLN A 66 -7.28 -11.43 -7.57
CA GLN A 66 -6.56 -11.66 -8.83
C GLN A 66 -5.97 -10.35 -9.38
N VAL A 67 -6.75 -9.27 -9.45
CA VAL A 67 -6.27 -7.97 -9.93
C VAL A 67 -5.24 -7.37 -8.98
N TRP A 68 -5.42 -7.52 -7.68
CA TRP A 68 -4.45 -7.10 -6.67
C TRP A 68 -3.12 -7.84 -6.79
N LYS A 69 -3.13 -9.14 -7.10
CA LYS A 69 -1.90 -9.90 -7.36
C LYS A 69 -1.17 -9.37 -8.59
N LEU A 70 -1.91 -9.10 -9.68
CA LEU A 70 -1.32 -8.51 -10.89
C LEU A 70 -0.69 -7.14 -10.61
N PHE A 71 -1.37 -6.30 -9.82
CA PHE A 71 -0.85 -4.98 -9.44
C PHE A 71 0.33 -5.04 -8.47
N LYS A 72 0.21 -5.77 -7.36
CA LYS A 72 1.16 -5.71 -6.25
C LYS A 72 2.29 -6.73 -6.37
N VAL A 73 1.98 -7.94 -6.81
CA VAL A 73 2.95 -9.05 -6.86
C VAL A 73 3.66 -9.07 -8.20
N GLU A 74 2.93 -9.01 -9.30
CA GLU A 74 3.52 -8.99 -10.64
C GLU A 74 3.96 -7.59 -11.09
N GLN A 75 3.55 -6.53 -10.37
CA GLN A 75 3.90 -5.13 -10.66
C GLN A 75 3.54 -4.64 -12.07
N LYS A 76 2.57 -5.29 -12.71
CA LYS A 76 2.11 -4.98 -14.08
C LYS A 76 0.98 -3.97 -14.11
N PHE A 77 1.28 -2.71 -13.78
CA PHE A 77 0.27 -1.65 -13.81
C PHE A 77 -0.31 -1.39 -15.21
N ASP A 78 0.50 -1.51 -16.26
CA ASP A 78 0.06 -1.24 -17.63
C ASP A 78 -0.81 -2.35 -18.22
N SER A 79 -0.87 -3.52 -17.58
CA SER A 79 -1.82 -4.57 -17.94
C SER A 79 -3.28 -4.17 -17.69
N PHE A 80 -3.54 -3.02 -17.07
CA PHE A 80 -4.89 -2.47 -16.91
C PHE A 80 -5.34 -1.68 -18.14
N VAL A 81 -4.46 -1.25 -19.04
CA VAL A 81 -4.81 -0.48 -20.26
C VAL A 81 -5.88 -1.16 -21.13
N PRO A 82 -5.85 -2.49 -21.35
CA PRO A 82 -6.86 -3.15 -22.18
C PRO A 82 -8.30 -3.07 -21.63
N TRP A 83 -8.49 -2.69 -20.36
CA TRP A 83 -9.81 -2.63 -19.73
C TRP A 83 -10.51 -1.27 -19.89
N GLU A 84 -9.94 -0.34 -20.67
CA GLU A 84 -10.54 0.95 -20.98
C GLU A 84 -11.88 0.82 -21.73
N LEU A 85 -12.06 -0.32 -22.42
CA LEU A 85 -13.29 -0.68 -23.13
C LEU A 85 -14.28 -1.47 -22.26
N ALA A 86 -13.98 -1.67 -20.97
CA ALA A 86 -14.86 -2.35 -20.05
C ALA A 86 -16.14 -1.54 -19.84
N SER A 87 -17.28 -2.22 -19.97
CA SER A 87 -18.59 -1.61 -19.74
C SER A 87 -19.55 -2.63 -19.11
N PRO A 88 -20.68 -2.18 -18.56
CA PRO A 88 -21.76 -3.07 -18.11
C PRO A 88 -22.23 -4.09 -19.16
N THR A 89 -22.13 -3.76 -20.45
CA THR A 89 -22.55 -4.62 -21.57
C THR A 89 -21.39 -5.35 -22.24
N ASN A 90 -20.15 -4.99 -21.90
CA ASN A 90 -18.93 -5.64 -22.34
C ASN A 90 -17.99 -5.82 -21.12
N PRO A 91 -18.34 -6.73 -20.19
CA PRO A 91 -17.52 -6.96 -19.01
C PRO A 91 -16.20 -7.61 -19.45
N MET A 92 -15.08 -7.04 -19.00
CA MET A 92 -13.76 -7.57 -19.29
C MET A 92 -13.31 -8.52 -18.18
N GLU A 93 -12.49 -9.50 -18.53
CA GLU A 93 -11.81 -10.38 -17.57
C GLU A 93 -12.79 -11.06 -16.60
N THR A 94 -13.88 -11.61 -17.15
CA THR A 94 -14.93 -12.28 -16.36
C THR A 94 -14.44 -13.58 -15.75
N VAL A 95 -14.92 -13.86 -14.54
CA VAL A 95 -14.69 -15.13 -13.84
C VAL A 95 -16.00 -15.62 -13.26
N GLY A 96 -16.32 -16.88 -13.55
CA GLY A 96 -17.45 -17.59 -12.93
C GLY A 96 -16.96 -18.58 -11.88
N GLY A 97 -17.84 -18.94 -10.95
CA GLY A 97 -17.61 -20.02 -10.00
C GLY A 97 -18.90 -20.61 -9.46
N ASP A 98 -18.77 -21.82 -8.91
CA ASP A 98 -19.83 -22.62 -8.31
C ASP A 98 -19.46 -22.86 -6.84
N LEU A 99 -20.39 -22.55 -5.94
CA LEU A 99 -20.23 -22.68 -4.49
C LEU A 99 -20.98 -23.91 -3.93
N GLY A 100 -21.62 -24.71 -4.79
CA GLY A 100 -22.49 -25.81 -4.41
C GLY A 100 -23.93 -25.37 -4.11
N ASP A 101 -24.82 -26.35 -3.98
CA ASP A 101 -26.25 -26.14 -3.70
C ASP A 101 -26.97 -25.19 -4.69
N GLY A 102 -26.52 -25.19 -5.95
CA GLY A 102 -27.04 -24.31 -7.00
C GLY A 102 -26.57 -22.85 -6.88
N LEU A 103 -25.72 -22.49 -5.93
CA LEU A 103 -25.21 -21.12 -5.81
C LEU A 103 -24.04 -20.89 -6.77
N ARG A 104 -24.23 -19.93 -7.67
CA ARG A 104 -23.21 -19.54 -8.65
C ARG A 104 -22.92 -18.06 -8.55
N TYR A 105 -21.74 -17.68 -9.03
CA TYR A 105 -21.36 -16.29 -9.19
C TYR A 105 -20.66 -16.05 -10.52
N SER A 106 -20.71 -14.79 -10.96
CA SER A 106 -19.95 -14.27 -12.08
C SER A 106 -19.49 -12.86 -11.72
N CYS A 107 -18.19 -12.60 -11.84
CA CYS A 107 -17.60 -11.29 -11.57
C CYS A 107 -16.75 -10.84 -12.74
N GLY A 108 -16.85 -9.56 -13.11
CA GLY A 108 -16.04 -8.97 -14.16
C GLY A 108 -15.74 -7.50 -13.90
N ILE A 109 -14.86 -6.94 -14.71
CA ILE A 109 -14.57 -5.50 -14.71
C ILE A 109 -15.56 -4.85 -15.68
N VAL A 110 -16.39 -3.94 -15.17
CA VAL A 110 -17.45 -3.26 -15.94
C VAL A 110 -17.16 -1.79 -16.19
N GLY A 111 -16.01 -1.31 -15.72
CA GLY A 111 -15.59 0.05 -15.97
C GLY A 111 -14.16 0.28 -15.55
N GLN A 112 -13.51 1.19 -16.25
CA GLN A 112 -12.22 1.75 -15.87
C GLN A 112 -12.27 3.25 -16.09
N ARG A 113 -11.67 3.99 -15.15
CA ARG A 113 -11.39 5.41 -15.30
C ARG A 113 -9.90 5.66 -15.08
N ILE A 114 -9.28 6.36 -16.02
CA ILE A 114 -7.89 6.78 -15.89
C ILE A 114 -7.88 8.16 -15.22
N ASN A 115 -7.43 8.20 -13.97
CA ASN A 115 -7.32 9.45 -13.21
C ASN A 115 -6.01 10.18 -13.56
N SER A 116 -4.93 9.42 -13.77
CA SER A 116 -3.63 9.94 -14.23
C SER A 116 -2.79 8.82 -14.84
N ASN A 117 -1.59 9.15 -15.33
CA ASN A 117 -0.59 8.16 -15.78
C ASN A 117 -0.17 7.18 -14.67
N TYR A 118 -0.49 7.48 -13.40
CA TYR A 118 -0.12 6.67 -12.24
C TYR A 118 -1.34 6.19 -11.45
N SER A 119 -2.56 6.57 -11.81
CA SER A 119 -3.76 6.18 -11.06
C SER A 119 -4.90 5.75 -11.97
N ARG A 120 -5.48 4.59 -11.68
CA ARG A 120 -6.57 3.97 -12.42
C ARG A 120 -7.64 3.48 -11.45
N GLU A 121 -8.88 3.88 -11.66
CA GLU A 121 -10.05 3.33 -10.97
C GLU A 121 -10.63 2.17 -11.79
N LEU A 122 -10.88 1.04 -11.13
CA LEU A 122 -11.54 -0.12 -11.72
C LEU A 122 -12.85 -0.39 -10.98
N THR A 123 -13.93 -0.54 -11.76
CA THR A 123 -15.25 -0.90 -11.25
C THR A 123 -15.50 -2.38 -11.51
N PHE A 124 -15.60 -3.13 -10.44
CA PHE A 124 -15.92 -4.55 -10.43
C PHE A 124 -17.43 -4.70 -10.26
N ARG A 125 -18.03 -5.61 -11.01
CA ARG A 125 -19.41 -6.06 -10.81
C ARG A 125 -19.41 -7.55 -10.60
N ALA A 126 -19.99 -7.99 -9.49
CA ALA A 126 -20.28 -9.38 -9.21
C ALA A 126 -21.79 -9.61 -9.20
N VAL A 127 -22.20 -10.73 -9.77
CA VAL A 127 -23.57 -11.21 -9.78
C VAL A 127 -23.56 -12.60 -9.15
N GLY A 128 -24.27 -12.77 -8.04
CA GLY A 128 -24.50 -14.06 -7.41
C GLY A 128 -25.95 -14.48 -7.65
N TRP A 129 -26.18 -15.73 -8.02
CA TRP A 129 -27.53 -16.25 -8.27
C TRP A 129 -27.69 -17.69 -7.82
N LEU A 130 -28.95 -18.11 -7.69
CA LEU A 130 -29.32 -19.48 -7.41
C LEU A 130 -29.82 -20.13 -8.70
N ASP A 131 -28.99 -21.02 -9.25
CA ASP A 131 -29.22 -21.86 -10.42
C ASP A 131 -30.21 -22.99 -10.06
N GLN A 132 -31.47 -22.82 -10.42
CA GLN A 132 -32.56 -23.73 -10.02
C GLN A 132 -32.75 -24.90 -10.99
N ASP A 133 -32.38 -24.73 -12.26
CA ASP A 133 -32.50 -25.75 -13.30
C ASP A 133 -31.16 -26.43 -13.64
N ASN A 134 -30.08 -25.95 -13.02
CA ASN A 134 -28.72 -26.47 -13.10
C ASN A 134 -28.11 -26.35 -14.50
N ASP A 135 -28.48 -25.31 -15.25
CA ASP A 135 -27.98 -25.04 -16.60
C ASP A 135 -26.72 -24.16 -16.61
N GLY A 136 -26.36 -23.58 -15.46
CA GLY A 136 -25.19 -22.73 -15.26
C GLY A 136 -25.30 -21.32 -15.85
N GLN A 137 -26.47 -20.91 -16.30
CA GLN A 137 -26.79 -19.56 -16.76
C GLN A 137 -27.64 -18.84 -15.72
N LEU A 138 -27.78 -17.53 -15.90
CA LEU A 138 -28.67 -16.72 -15.06
C LEU A 138 -29.96 -16.48 -15.82
N ASP A 139 -31.05 -17.02 -15.28
CA ASP A 139 -32.37 -16.87 -15.87
C ASP A 139 -33.16 -15.71 -15.28
N ALA A 140 -34.20 -15.29 -16.01
CA ALA A 140 -35.04 -14.14 -15.62
C ALA A 140 -35.84 -14.38 -14.33
N GLU A 141 -36.12 -15.64 -13.99
CA GLU A 141 -36.93 -16.04 -12.84
C GLU A 141 -36.09 -16.40 -11.60
N GLU A 142 -34.77 -16.39 -11.72
CA GLU A 142 -33.87 -16.78 -10.65
C GLU A 142 -33.55 -15.64 -9.68
N TYR A 143 -33.35 -16.02 -8.43
CA TYR A 143 -32.92 -15.08 -7.39
C TYR A 143 -31.49 -14.66 -7.66
N ARG A 144 -31.27 -13.33 -7.72
CA ARG A 144 -29.95 -12.75 -7.96
C ARG A 144 -29.67 -11.54 -7.10
N THR A 145 -28.40 -11.33 -6.81
CA THR A 145 -27.88 -10.11 -6.19
C THR A 145 -26.72 -9.60 -7.02
N VAL A 146 -26.69 -8.29 -7.25
CA VAL A 146 -25.61 -7.61 -7.96
C VAL A 146 -24.90 -6.69 -6.99
N ILE A 147 -23.58 -6.81 -6.91
CA ILE A 147 -22.71 -5.95 -6.13
C ILE A 147 -21.77 -5.24 -7.08
N GLU A 148 -21.60 -3.94 -6.89
CA GLU A 148 -20.59 -3.15 -7.58
C GLU A 148 -19.64 -2.51 -6.57
N GLN A 149 -18.34 -2.56 -6.87
CA GLN A 149 -17.32 -1.90 -6.07
C GLN A 149 -16.29 -1.26 -6.99
N THR A 150 -15.95 0.00 -6.71
CA THR A 150 -14.87 0.72 -7.39
C THR A 150 -13.64 0.79 -6.50
N ILE A 151 -12.47 0.50 -7.07
CA ILE A 151 -11.18 0.52 -6.37
C ILE A 151 -10.20 1.35 -7.20
N GLU A 152 -9.50 2.27 -6.54
CA GLU A 152 -8.41 3.03 -7.15
C GLU A 152 -7.08 2.32 -6.90
N PHE A 153 -6.31 2.12 -7.97
CA PHE A 153 -4.94 1.61 -7.95
C PHE A 153 -4.00 2.74 -8.34
N THR A 154 -3.11 3.12 -7.42
CA THR A 154 -2.18 4.24 -7.61
C THR A 154 -0.74 3.79 -7.44
N LEU A 155 0.12 4.16 -8.40
CA LEU A 155 1.57 4.07 -8.28
C LEU A 155 2.09 5.32 -7.56
N GLU A 156 2.70 5.12 -6.40
CA GLU A 156 3.36 6.17 -5.64
C GLU A 156 4.87 6.14 -5.86
N ARG A 157 5.54 7.26 -5.58
CA ARG A 157 7.01 7.30 -5.57
C ARG A 157 7.52 6.36 -4.49
N SER A 158 8.46 5.48 -4.85
CA SER A 158 9.01 4.55 -3.89
C SER A 158 9.80 5.28 -2.80
N GLN A 159 9.37 5.08 -1.55
CA GLN A 159 9.99 5.67 -0.37
C GLN A 159 11.32 4.98 0.01
N VAL A 160 11.70 3.91 -0.70
CA VAL A 160 12.93 3.16 -0.39
C VAL A 160 14.20 4.00 -0.56
N PHE A 161 14.13 5.06 -1.37
CA PHE A 161 15.24 5.98 -1.63
C PHE A 161 15.35 7.13 -0.62
N ASP A 162 14.40 7.24 0.33
CA ASP A 162 14.43 8.27 1.37
C ASP A 162 15.37 7.89 2.54
N TYR A 163 15.86 6.65 2.56
CA TYR A 163 16.71 6.10 3.60
C TYR A 163 18.19 6.14 3.20
N ALA A 164 19.06 6.42 4.17
CA ALA A 164 20.50 6.31 4.00
C ALA A 164 20.94 4.85 3.80
N TYR A 165 20.18 3.91 4.37
CA TYR A 165 20.34 2.49 4.15
C TYR A 165 18.98 1.80 4.14
N PHE A 166 18.69 1.04 3.08
CA PHE A 166 17.49 0.24 2.97
C PHE A 166 17.85 -1.20 2.58
N ALA A 167 17.27 -2.17 3.28
CA ALA A 167 17.33 -3.59 2.93
C ALA A 167 15.92 -4.12 2.70
N ASN A 168 15.67 -4.82 1.59
CA ASN A 168 14.35 -5.41 1.32
C ASN A 168 14.07 -6.72 2.09
N ASN A 169 15.01 -7.19 2.89
CA ASN A 169 14.93 -8.43 3.65
C ASN A 169 15.46 -8.21 5.07
N TYR A 170 16.45 -9.00 5.47
CA TYR A 170 17.20 -8.82 6.71
C TYR A 170 18.25 -7.72 6.55
N GLY A 171 18.21 -6.72 7.43
CA GLY A 171 19.30 -5.76 7.58
C GLY A 171 20.22 -6.18 8.73
N TRP A 172 21.53 -6.08 8.55
CA TRP A 172 22.47 -6.26 9.66
C TRP A 172 23.68 -5.33 9.55
N MET A 173 24.19 -4.91 10.70
CA MET A 173 25.42 -4.16 10.87
C MET A 173 26.28 -4.92 11.87
N TYR A 174 27.41 -5.47 11.42
CA TYR A 174 28.28 -6.31 12.22
C TYR A 174 29.65 -5.67 12.47
N GLY A 175 30.08 -5.62 13.73
CA GLY A 175 31.45 -5.25 14.11
C GLY A 175 31.73 -3.74 14.13
N PHE A 176 30.69 -2.90 14.09
CA PHE A 176 30.85 -1.45 14.12
C PHE A 176 30.55 -0.87 15.50
N GLY A 177 31.54 -0.20 16.10
CA GLY A 177 31.36 0.65 17.27
C GLY A 177 30.82 2.03 16.91
N ALA A 178 30.61 2.85 17.95
CA ALA A 178 29.98 4.17 17.82
C ALA A 178 30.75 5.15 16.90
N ASN A 179 32.07 4.95 16.75
CA ASN A 179 32.92 5.81 15.92
C ASN A 179 33.30 5.17 14.57
N ASP A 180 32.98 3.88 14.36
CA ASP A 180 33.40 3.13 13.17
C ASP A 180 32.39 3.27 12.03
N LEU A 181 31.10 3.29 12.37
CA LEU A 181 30.00 3.53 11.43
C LEU A 181 29.11 4.65 11.97
N ILE A 182 29.02 5.72 11.19
CA ILE A 182 28.18 6.87 11.45
C ILE A 182 27.22 7.04 10.26
N VAL A 183 25.92 6.89 10.51
CA VAL A 183 24.87 7.09 9.50
C VAL A 183 24.10 8.36 9.83
N ASN A 184 24.17 9.37 8.97
CA ASN A 184 23.44 10.63 9.13
C ASN A 184 22.15 10.63 8.31
N GLY A 185 21.23 9.76 8.68
CA GLY A 185 19.96 9.56 8.00
C GLY A 185 19.23 8.32 8.52
N ASP A 186 18.05 8.08 7.98
CA ASP A 186 17.22 6.97 8.42
C ASP A 186 17.70 5.65 7.82
N MET A 187 17.50 4.56 8.54
CA MET A 187 17.81 3.19 8.12
C MET A 187 16.56 2.33 8.17
N ARG A 188 16.43 1.40 7.23
CA ARG A 188 15.27 0.51 7.19
C ARG A 188 15.58 -0.88 6.68
N ALA A 189 14.88 -1.87 7.23
CA ALA A 189 14.80 -3.21 6.69
C ALA A 189 13.33 -3.65 6.55
N ASN A 190 12.98 -4.26 5.42
CA ASN A 190 11.72 -5.00 5.25
C ASN A 190 11.85 -6.41 5.88
N GLY A 191 12.26 -6.46 7.13
CA GLY A 191 12.57 -7.66 7.90
C GLY A 191 13.18 -7.28 9.24
N ASN A 192 13.95 -8.19 9.86
CA ASN A 192 14.70 -7.84 11.08
C ASN A 192 15.84 -6.88 10.74
N PHE A 193 16.17 -6.01 11.69
CA PHE A 193 17.35 -5.15 11.64
C PHE A 193 18.25 -5.43 12.84
N ASP A 194 19.41 -6.03 12.58
CA ASP A 194 20.31 -6.51 13.63
C ASP A 194 21.61 -5.71 13.72
N PHE A 195 21.85 -5.11 14.88
CA PHE A 195 23.16 -4.59 15.27
C PHE A 195 23.87 -5.63 16.12
N SER A 196 25.07 -6.06 15.70
CA SER A 196 25.83 -7.10 16.39
C SER A 196 27.32 -6.83 16.36
N GLY A 197 28.05 -7.30 17.37
CA GLY A 197 29.50 -7.02 17.48
C GLY A 197 29.86 -5.55 17.74
N GLY A 198 28.88 -4.71 18.09
CA GLY A 198 29.05 -3.29 18.38
C GLY A 198 27.72 -2.52 18.29
N THR A 199 27.74 -1.24 18.66
CA THR A 199 26.60 -0.32 18.51
C THR A 199 27.04 0.90 17.71
N PRO A 200 26.73 0.98 16.41
CA PRO A 200 27.11 2.12 15.58
C PRO A 200 26.33 3.39 15.95
N THR A 201 26.76 4.53 15.41
CA THR A 201 26.02 5.79 15.55
C THR A 201 25.04 5.96 14.39
N ILE A 202 23.75 5.98 14.69
CA ILE A 202 22.68 6.27 13.72
C ILE A 202 22.00 7.59 14.13
N ASN A 203 22.27 8.65 13.38
CA ASN A 203 21.68 9.97 13.56
C ASN A 203 20.43 10.10 12.68
N GLY A 204 19.45 9.27 12.97
CA GLY A 204 18.20 9.13 12.23
C GLY A 204 17.36 8.03 12.84
N SER A 205 16.27 7.69 12.18
CA SER A 205 15.35 6.65 12.63
C SER A 205 15.74 5.28 12.08
N VAL A 206 15.52 4.23 12.86
CA VAL A 206 15.74 2.84 12.44
C VAL A 206 14.40 2.12 12.35
N TYR A 207 14.10 1.57 11.18
CA TYR A 207 12.85 0.91 10.88
C TYR A 207 13.05 -0.58 10.59
N ALA A 208 12.22 -1.42 11.19
CA ALA A 208 12.06 -2.83 10.86
C ALA A 208 10.57 -3.12 10.69
N CYS A 209 10.22 -4.18 9.96
CA CYS A 209 8.83 -4.63 9.85
C CYS A 209 8.74 -6.14 9.66
N ALA A 210 7.62 -6.72 10.09
CA ALA A 210 7.38 -8.14 9.91
C ALA A 210 7.30 -8.47 8.42
N ASN A 211 7.96 -9.56 8.00
CA ASN A 211 7.94 -10.00 6.63
C ASN A 211 7.79 -11.52 6.55
N ASN A 212 6.56 -11.95 6.24
CA ASN A 212 6.18 -13.35 6.12
C ASN A 212 6.56 -13.97 4.76
N LYS A 213 7.10 -13.17 3.83
CA LYS A 213 7.55 -13.67 2.51
C LYS A 213 8.95 -14.27 2.55
N LEU A 214 9.72 -13.97 3.60
CA LEU A 214 11.08 -14.47 3.76
C LEU A 214 11.08 -15.90 4.27
N ILE A 215 12.17 -16.64 3.97
CA ILE A 215 12.42 -17.98 4.49
C ILE A 215 13.81 -17.97 5.17
N PRO A 216 13.89 -18.07 6.52
CA PRO A 216 12.76 -18.09 7.46
C PRO A 216 11.99 -16.74 7.46
N PRO A 217 10.73 -16.69 7.96
CA PRO A 217 9.98 -15.45 8.12
C PRO A 217 10.67 -14.50 9.11
N ALA A 218 10.65 -13.19 8.82
CA ALA A 218 11.18 -12.18 9.73
C ALA A 218 10.06 -11.65 10.64
N ALA A 219 10.30 -11.68 11.95
CA ALA A 219 9.39 -11.08 12.92
C ALA A 219 9.34 -9.55 12.84
N GLY A 220 10.37 -8.93 12.27
CA GLY A 220 10.44 -7.50 12.02
C GLY A 220 10.94 -6.69 13.20
N TYR A 221 11.95 -7.19 13.91
CA TYR A 221 12.48 -6.53 15.10
C TYR A 221 13.76 -5.77 14.84
N VAL A 222 13.93 -4.66 15.56
CA VAL A 222 15.26 -4.08 15.81
C VAL A 222 15.77 -4.69 17.11
N ASN A 223 16.88 -5.43 17.04
CA ASN A 223 17.37 -6.24 18.17
C ASN A 223 17.91 -5.37 19.32
N ILE A 224 18.63 -4.31 19.01
CA ILE A 224 19.30 -3.40 19.95
C ILE A 224 19.15 -1.98 19.42
N THR A 225 18.91 -1.02 20.32
CA THR A 225 18.90 0.39 19.96
C THR A 225 20.34 0.86 19.73
N PRO A 226 20.68 1.41 18.55
CA PRO A 226 22.03 1.93 18.30
C PRO A 226 22.28 3.23 19.08
N THR A 227 23.51 3.73 19.02
CA THR A 227 23.85 5.02 19.61
C THR A 227 23.39 6.15 18.69
N GLN A 228 23.09 7.31 19.28
CA GLN A 228 22.78 8.53 18.52
C GLN A 228 23.53 9.72 19.15
N TRP A 229 23.85 10.72 18.35
CA TRP A 229 24.45 11.95 18.86
C TRP A 229 23.41 12.94 19.37
N SER A 230 23.81 13.79 20.30
CA SER A 230 22.95 14.89 20.71
C SER A 230 22.83 15.96 19.62
N ASN A 231 21.72 16.70 19.59
CA ASN A 231 21.56 17.80 18.63
C ASN A 231 22.73 18.81 18.73
N SER A 232 23.23 19.05 19.95
CA SER A 232 24.38 19.93 20.19
C SER A 232 25.66 19.37 19.56
N TYR A 233 25.98 18.09 19.81
CA TYR A 233 27.19 17.49 19.26
C TYR A 233 27.09 17.36 17.73
N TYR A 234 25.95 16.90 17.23
CA TYR A 234 25.68 16.76 15.81
C TYR A 234 25.84 18.10 15.06
N ASN A 235 25.30 19.20 15.60
CA ASN A 235 25.49 20.53 15.01
C ASN A 235 26.94 21.02 15.09
N SER A 236 27.69 20.66 16.14
CA SER A 236 29.08 21.10 16.31
C SER A 236 30.02 20.56 15.22
N LEU A 237 29.66 19.43 14.60
CA LEU A 237 30.44 18.86 13.50
C LEU A 237 30.32 19.66 12.19
N ASN A 238 29.29 20.52 12.08
CA ASN A 238 29.06 21.40 10.93
C ASN A 238 29.23 20.69 9.57
N ASN A 239 28.67 19.49 9.43
CA ASN A 239 28.80 18.71 8.22
C ASN A 239 27.77 19.17 7.17
N PRO A 240 28.19 19.83 6.06
CA PRO A 240 27.26 20.34 5.06
C PRO A 240 26.54 19.25 4.27
N ARG A 241 26.98 17.99 4.38
CA ARG A 241 26.38 16.82 3.71
C ARG A 241 25.39 16.07 4.58
N ALA A 242 25.25 16.45 5.84
CA ALA A 242 24.32 15.84 6.79
C ALA A 242 23.07 16.72 6.91
N ARG A 243 21.94 16.14 7.35
CA ARG A 243 20.76 16.93 7.74
C ARG A 243 21.15 17.96 8.79
N GLN A 244 20.45 19.08 8.93
CA GLN A 244 20.70 20.01 10.05
C GLN A 244 20.03 19.48 11.32
N ALA A 245 20.63 19.66 12.51
CA ALA A 245 19.90 19.30 13.73
C ALA A 245 18.82 20.34 14.04
N TYR A 246 17.77 19.91 14.72
CA TYR A 246 16.64 20.76 15.09
C TYR A 246 17.09 21.94 15.96
N ASP A 247 16.78 23.14 15.46
CA ASP A 247 16.94 24.41 16.14
C ASP A 247 15.59 25.15 16.08
N PRO A 248 14.92 25.40 17.22
CA PRO A 248 13.61 26.06 17.25
C PRO A 248 13.64 27.49 16.71
N THR A 249 14.80 28.17 16.74
CA THR A 249 14.94 29.54 16.23
C THR A 249 14.93 29.60 14.70
N ARG A 250 15.39 28.51 14.05
CA ARG A 250 15.49 28.40 12.59
C ARG A 250 14.33 27.63 11.98
N HIS A 251 13.90 26.55 12.63
CA HIS A 251 12.91 25.61 12.11
C HIS A 251 11.52 25.81 12.72
N GLY A 252 11.37 26.75 13.67
CA GLY A 252 10.12 26.98 14.38
C GLY A 252 9.90 26.00 15.54
N ALA A 253 8.95 26.35 16.41
CA ALA A 253 8.54 25.49 17.52
C ALA A 253 7.84 24.22 17.00
N LYS A 254 8.06 23.08 17.65
CA LYS A 254 7.37 21.82 17.31
C LYS A 254 5.86 22.04 17.28
N GLY A 255 5.22 21.57 16.20
CA GLY A 255 3.78 21.70 15.97
C GLY A 255 3.34 22.99 15.26
N SER A 256 4.26 23.95 15.05
CA SER A 256 4.00 25.12 14.22
C SER A 256 3.99 24.77 12.73
N ALA A 257 3.30 25.57 11.92
CA ALA A 257 3.31 25.42 10.45
C ALA A 257 4.72 25.49 9.84
N THR A 258 5.61 26.30 10.42
CA THR A 258 7.02 26.36 10.01
C THR A 258 7.73 25.04 10.28
N TYR A 259 7.55 24.46 11.47
CA TYR A 259 8.16 23.17 11.81
C TYR A 259 7.70 22.04 10.89
N GLU A 260 6.43 22.03 10.52
CA GLU A 260 5.85 21.02 9.61
C GLU A 260 6.52 21.01 8.23
N GLN A 261 7.07 22.14 7.77
CA GLN A 261 7.83 22.23 6.52
C GLN A 261 9.23 21.58 6.63
N TRP A 262 9.81 21.57 7.84
CA TRP A 262 11.19 21.12 8.08
C TRP A 262 11.30 19.74 8.70
N ARG A 263 10.24 19.25 9.36
CA ARG A 263 10.27 18.04 10.21
C ARG A 263 10.99 16.86 9.57
N ASP A 264 10.72 16.58 8.29
CA ASP A 264 11.22 15.38 7.61
C ASP A 264 12.63 15.59 7.02
N LEU A 265 13.16 16.82 7.05
CA LEU A 265 14.45 17.22 6.48
C LEU A 265 15.54 17.45 7.55
N ILE A 266 15.18 17.48 8.82
CA ILE A 266 16.08 17.77 9.94
C ILE A 266 16.35 16.51 10.79
N TYR A 267 17.47 16.52 11.50
CA TYR A 267 17.75 15.55 12.55
C TYR A 267 17.26 16.09 13.90
N ASP A 268 16.58 15.27 14.68
CA ASP A 268 16.26 15.62 16.07
C ASP A 268 16.38 14.38 16.95
N GLN A 269 17.30 14.41 17.91
CA GLN A 269 17.51 13.32 18.86
C GLN A 269 16.26 13.04 19.73
N ASN A 270 15.41 14.06 19.92
CA ASN A 270 14.31 14.01 20.89
C ASN A 270 13.01 13.63 20.20
N ALA A 271 12.70 12.34 20.25
CA ALA A 271 11.47 11.84 19.66
C ALA A 271 10.22 12.11 20.53
N SER A 272 9.13 12.49 19.87
CA SER A 272 7.84 12.79 20.50
C SER A 272 6.70 12.68 19.49
N ILE A 273 5.45 12.57 19.96
CA ILE A 273 4.28 12.75 19.12
C ILE A 273 3.94 14.25 19.04
N VAL A 274 3.86 14.79 17.83
CA VAL A 274 3.51 16.17 17.53
C VAL A 274 2.44 16.13 16.44
N ASN A 275 1.28 16.78 16.67
CA ASN A 275 0.15 16.77 15.73
C ASN A 275 -0.25 15.36 15.25
N ASN A 276 -0.33 14.39 16.18
CA ASN A 276 -0.63 12.98 15.91
C ASN A 276 0.36 12.27 14.97
N ARG A 277 1.59 12.79 14.84
CA ARG A 277 2.65 12.19 14.04
C ARG A 277 3.93 12.07 14.85
N VAL A 278 4.72 11.06 14.53
CA VAL A 278 6.05 10.90 15.10
C VAL A 278 6.96 12.02 14.58
N SER A 279 7.69 12.64 15.51
CA SER A 279 8.67 13.69 15.27
C SER A 279 9.98 13.29 15.93
N GLY A 280 11.10 13.48 15.23
CA GLY A 280 12.45 13.12 15.70
C GLY A 280 12.86 11.68 15.41
N ALA A 281 14.09 11.33 15.82
CA ALA A 281 14.72 10.04 15.58
C ALA A 281 14.13 8.94 16.47
N VAL A 282 13.60 7.89 15.85
CA VAL A 282 12.93 6.78 16.54
C VAL A 282 13.49 5.43 16.15
N VAL A 283 13.23 4.42 16.98
CA VAL A 283 13.32 3.03 16.58
C VAL A 283 11.89 2.52 16.40
N SER A 284 11.55 2.05 15.22
CA SER A 284 10.20 1.57 14.91
C SER A 284 10.28 0.16 14.34
N ASP A 285 9.59 -0.77 14.99
CA ASP A 285 9.63 -2.18 14.65
C ASP A 285 8.22 -2.80 14.70
N ALA A 286 8.10 -4.12 14.53
CA ALA A 286 6.80 -4.80 14.57
C ALA A 286 6.07 -4.69 15.94
N ARG A 287 6.73 -4.18 17.00
CA ARG A 287 6.14 -3.92 18.33
C ARG A 287 5.75 -2.45 18.53
N GLY A 288 5.93 -1.63 17.50
CA GLY A 288 5.61 -0.21 17.54
C GLY A 288 6.83 0.70 17.44
N THR A 289 6.56 1.99 17.57
CA THR A 289 7.53 3.08 17.53
C THR A 289 7.91 3.50 18.93
N LYS A 290 9.21 3.52 19.21
CA LYS A 290 9.80 3.91 20.50
C LYS A 290 10.89 4.97 20.30
N THR A 291 11.11 5.78 21.33
CA THR A 291 12.29 6.64 21.42
C THR A 291 13.56 5.79 21.51
N TYR A 292 14.71 6.41 21.29
CA TYR A 292 16.00 5.75 21.53
C TYR A 292 16.23 5.32 23.00
N SER A 293 15.55 5.96 23.96
CA SER A 293 15.56 5.54 25.37
C SER A 293 14.66 4.33 25.66
N GLY A 294 13.88 3.86 24.68
CA GLY A 294 12.95 2.73 24.83
C GLY A 294 11.53 3.11 25.22
N THR A 295 11.20 4.40 25.32
CA THR A 295 9.83 4.84 25.62
C THR A 295 8.94 4.63 24.40
N VAL A 296 7.87 3.85 24.53
CA VAL A 296 6.91 3.62 23.44
C VAL A 296 6.10 4.89 23.19
N LEU A 297 6.07 5.34 21.93
CA LEU A 297 5.29 6.50 21.48
C LEU A 297 3.99 6.06 20.80
N ASP A 298 4.05 5.00 20.00
CA ASP A 298 2.92 4.44 19.27
C ASP A 298 3.10 2.91 19.20
N PRO A 299 2.17 2.11 19.71
CA PRO A 299 2.26 0.64 19.64
C PRO A 299 1.96 0.07 18.25
N THR A 300 1.56 0.89 17.27
CA THR A 300 1.18 0.44 15.93
C THR A 300 2.38 -0.19 15.20
N PRO A 301 2.29 -1.44 14.74
CA PRO A 301 3.37 -2.09 14.01
C PRO A 301 3.72 -1.37 12.71
N ASN A 302 5.01 -1.26 12.43
CA ASN A 302 5.49 -0.75 11.16
C ASN A 302 5.21 -1.75 10.01
N LYS A 303 4.98 -1.23 8.79
CA LYS A 303 4.57 -2.02 7.62
C LYS A 303 5.70 -2.16 6.60
N GLU A 304 5.64 -3.18 5.75
CA GLU A 304 6.55 -3.35 4.62
C GLU A 304 6.46 -2.16 3.66
N LEU A 305 7.60 -1.63 3.20
CA LEU A 305 7.61 -0.70 2.08
C LEU A 305 7.61 -1.47 0.75
N PRO A 306 6.73 -1.11 -0.19
CA PRO A 306 6.74 -1.74 -1.51
C PRO A 306 8.02 -1.35 -2.26
N LEU A 307 8.71 -2.36 -2.80
CA LEU A 307 9.82 -2.16 -3.73
C LEU A 307 9.31 -1.65 -5.09
N PRO A 308 10.12 -0.87 -5.82
CA PRO A 308 9.94 -0.74 -7.27
C PRO A 308 10.23 -2.09 -7.95
N ASP A 309 9.73 -2.27 -9.17
CA ASP A 309 10.05 -3.45 -9.99
C ASP A 309 11.51 -3.41 -10.40
N LEU A 310 12.34 -4.33 -9.89
CA LEU A 310 13.77 -4.40 -10.17
C LEU A 310 14.11 -5.49 -11.20
N ASP A 311 13.14 -6.17 -11.80
CA ASP A 311 13.41 -7.25 -12.76
C ASP A 311 13.38 -6.75 -14.21
N ASP A 312 12.71 -5.63 -14.48
CA ASP A 312 12.67 -5.02 -15.82
C ASP A 312 13.84 -4.05 -16.07
N ILE A 313 14.98 -4.61 -16.46
CA ILE A 313 16.14 -3.81 -16.89
C ILE A 313 15.82 -2.89 -18.08
N SER A 314 14.93 -3.30 -18.98
CA SER A 314 14.60 -2.53 -20.19
C SER A 314 13.89 -1.23 -19.82
N ARG A 315 13.01 -1.27 -18.82
CA ARG A 315 12.41 -0.09 -18.21
C ARG A 315 13.47 0.88 -17.66
N TYR A 316 14.45 0.39 -16.91
CA TYR A 316 15.50 1.26 -16.36
C TYR A 316 16.45 1.82 -17.40
N ILE A 317 16.76 1.05 -18.46
CA ILE A 317 17.50 1.56 -19.62
C ILE A 317 16.73 2.72 -20.26
N SER A 318 15.44 2.53 -20.52
CA SER A 318 14.58 3.57 -21.11
C SER A 318 14.48 4.82 -20.23
N LEU A 319 14.32 4.65 -18.92
CA LEU A 319 14.28 5.77 -17.97
C LEU A 319 15.60 6.56 -17.97
N SER A 320 16.75 5.88 -17.97
CA SER A 320 18.07 6.51 -18.01
C SER A 320 18.32 7.25 -19.34
N GLN A 321 17.92 6.66 -20.47
CA GLN A 321 18.08 7.23 -21.80
C GLN A 321 17.21 8.46 -22.04
N ASN A 322 15.98 8.43 -21.53
CA ASN A 322 14.99 9.51 -21.73
C ASN A 322 15.03 10.56 -20.63
N TYR A 323 15.85 10.38 -19.59
CA TYR A 323 15.98 11.36 -18.53
C TYR A 323 16.57 12.66 -19.04
N VAL A 324 15.95 13.77 -18.67
CA VAL A 324 16.45 15.13 -18.84
C VAL A 324 16.12 15.89 -17.55
N ASP A 325 17.10 16.59 -16.95
CA ASP A 325 16.82 17.44 -15.79
C ASP A 325 16.05 18.69 -16.22
N GLN A 326 14.76 18.71 -15.92
CA GLN A 326 13.86 19.81 -16.25
C GLN A 326 13.90 20.95 -15.22
N ARG A 327 14.64 20.80 -14.12
CA ARG A 327 14.72 21.84 -13.07
C ARG A 327 15.67 22.93 -13.52
N GLN A 328 15.14 24.09 -13.86
CA GLN A 328 15.94 25.24 -14.27
C GLN A 328 16.70 25.90 -13.09
N THR A 329 16.10 25.90 -11.91
CA THR A 329 16.66 26.46 -10.69
C THR A 329 16.50 25.50 -9.52
N PHE A 330 17.41 25.59 -8.54
CA PHE A 330 17.27 24.96 -7.25
C PHE A 330 16.23 25.71 -6.39
N ALA A 331 15.85 25.13 -5.25
CA ALA A 331 14.84 25.72 -4.35
C ALA A 331 15.26 27.08 -3.76
N ASP A 332 16.56 27.37 -3.74
CA ASP A 332 17.14 28.66 -3.33
C ASP A 332 17.18 29.70 -4.46
N GLY A 333 16.65 29.36 -5.64
CA GLY A 333 16.64 30.23 -6.82
C GLY A 333 17.93 30.22 -7.64
N THR A 334 18.97 29.50 -7.22
CA THR A 334 20.23 29.42 -7.97
C THR A 334 20.05 28.58 -9.25
N PRO A 335 20.70 28.93 -10.37
CA PRO A 335 20.59 28.16 -11.62
C PRO A 335 21.09 26.72 -11.45
N ASN A 336 20.35 25.75 -11.98
CA ASN A 336 20.79 24.37 -12.04
C ASN A 336 21.78 24.19 -13.21
N PRO A 337 23.07 23.88 -12.94
CA PRO A 337 24.05 23.67 -14.01
C PRO A 337 23.74 22.44 -14.87
N ASN A 338 22.88 21.54 -14.41
CA ASN A 338 22.46 20.36 -15.16
C ASN A 338 21.11 20.54 -15.89
N TYR A 339 20.52 21.74 -15.90
CA TYR A 339 19.28 21.98 -16.63
C TYR A 339 19.41 21.59 -18.11
N GLY A 340 18.47 20.77 -18.59
CA GLY A 340 18.46 20.23 -19.95
C GLY A 340 19.50 19.14 -20.22
N GLN A 341 20.25 18.69 -19.20
CA GLN A 341 21.22 17.60 -19.34
C GLN A 341 20.55 16.24 -19.13
N GLY A 342 21.01 15.25 -19.90
CA GLY A 342 20.65 13.85 -19.68
C GLY A 342 21.45 13.22 -18.54
N ALA A 343 21.11 11.98 -18.20
CA ALA A 343 21.77 11.29 -17.10
C ALA A 343 23.21 10.91 -17.45
N TYR A 344 24.08 10.91 -16.43
CA TYR A 344 25.48 10.50 -16.61
C TYR A 344 26.16 10.00 -15.34
N VAL A 345 27.17 9.15 -15.56
CA VAL A 345 28.21 8.85 -14.57
C VAL A 345 29.58 9.17 -15.15
N GLU A 346 30.39 9.88 -14.37
CA GLU A 346 31.74 10.30 -14.74
C GLU A 346 32.75 9.88 -13.68
N VAL A 347 33.89 9.39 -14.14
CA VAL A 347 35.04 9.03 -13.29
C VAL A 347 36.28 9.77 -13.76
N TRP A 348 37.22 9.98 -12.85
CA TRP A 348 38.49 10.59 -13.21
C TRP A 348 39.39 9.58 -13.92
N ASN A 349 39.84 9.93 -15.13
CA ASN A 349 40.85 9.16 -15.85
C ASN A 349 42.23 9.78 -15.63
N SER A 350 43.09 9.07 -14.90
CA SER A 350 44.45 9.54 -14.58
C SER A 350 45.34 9.70 -15.81
N SER A 351 45.20 8.82 -16.81
CA SER A 351 46.01 8.86 -18.03
C SER A 351 45.65 10.04 -18.93
N GLN A 352 44.39 10.49 -18.90
CA GLN A 352 43.92 11.65 -19.67
C GLN A 352 43.86 12.95 -18.85
N ASN A 353 44.12 12.88 -17.55
CA ASN A 353 44.03 13.99 -16.61
C ASN A 353 42.70 14.77 -16.69
N ARG A 354 41.58 14.06 -16.86
CA ARG A 354 40.23 14.65 -16.94
C ARG A 354 39.15 13.67 -16.48
N TYR A 355 37.95 14.20 -16.23
CA TYR A 355 36.74 13.38 -16.09
C TYR A 355 36.36 12.78 -17.43
N VAL A 356 36.01 11.49 -17.41
CA VAL A 356 35.51 10.75 -18.54
C VAL A 356 34.13 10.24 -18.20
N ARG A 357 33.17 10.54 -19.07
CA ARG A 357 31.82 10.02 -19.00
C ARG A 357 31.83 8.57 -19.46
N LEU A 358 31.35 7.67 -18.61
CA LEU A 358 31.29 6.24 -18.90
C LEU A 358 29.97 5.85 -19.57
N SER A 359 28.89 6.58 -19.25
CA SER A 359 27.54 6.31 -19.74
C SER A 359 27.25 7.01 -21.06
N THR A 360 26.49 6.34 -21.93
CA THR A 360 25.83 6.95 -23.09
C THR A 360 24.36 7.16 -22.74
N ASN A 361 23.93 8.42 -22.57
CA ASN A 361 22.58 8.79 -22.11
C ASN A 361 22.16 7.97 -20.87
N GLY A 362 22.96 8.04 -19.80
CA GLY A 362 22.70 7.31 -18.57
C GLY A 362 22.87 5.79 -18.64
N VAL A 363 23.26 5.18 -19.76
CA VAL A 363 23.44 3.72 -19.85
C VAL A 363 24.90 3.33 -20.00
N VAL A 364 25.35 2.39 -19.17
CA VAL A 364 26.65 1.73 -19.27
C VAL A 364 26.41 0.27 -19.61
N ASN A 365 26.90 -0.15 -20.79
CA ASN A 365 26.80 -1.56 -21.19
C ASN A 365 27.90 -2.37 -20.49
N GLY A 366 27.48 -3.34 -19.68
CA GLY A 366 28.34 -4.23 -18.91
C GLY A 366 28.67 -3.74 -17.50
N SER A 367 29.61 -4.43 -16.87
CA SER A 367 30.03 -4.16 -15.49
C SER A 367 31.04 -2.99 -15.40
N GLY A 368 31.03 -2.26 -14.28
CA GLY A 368 31.91 -1.12 -14.04
C GLY A 368 32.51 -1.09 -12.64
N VAL A 369 33.80 -0.74 -12.56
CA VAL A 369 34.47 -0.41 -11.28
C VAL A 369 34.69 1.09 -11.24
N LEU A 370 33.97 1.76 -10.34
CA LEU A 370 34.01 3.20 -10.14
C LEU A 370 34.91 3.50 -8.94
N ILE A 371 35.98 4.26 -9.18
CA ILE A 371 36.93 4.66 -8.12
C ILE A 371 36.99 6.18 -8.07
N GLY A 372 36.66 6.75 -6.91
CA GLY A 372 36.72 8.18 -6.64
C GLY A 372 37.59 8.50 -5.43
N THR A 373 38.30 9.63 -5.47
CA THR A 373 39.03 10.18 -4.31
C THR A 373 38.36 11.46 -3.81
N SER A 374 38.79 11.98 -2.66
CA SER A 374 38.24 13.23 -2.10
C SER A 374 38.32 14.39 -3.09
N ASP A 375 39.45 14.48 -3.81
CA ASP A 375 39.74 15.57 -4.74
C ASP A 375 39.18 15.28 -6.14
N ARG A 376 38.94 14.00 -6.44
CA ARG A 376 38.46 13.51 -7.74
C ARG A 376 37.33 12.49 -7.51
N PRO A 377 36.18 12.93 -6.99
CA PRO A 377 35.08 12.03 -6.66
C PRO A 377 34.39 11.52 -7.94
N ILE A 378 33.74 10.36 -7.85
CA ILE A 378 32.81 9.89 -8.88
C ILE A 378 31.64 10.88 -8.96
N ARG A 379 31.27 11.30 -10.15
CA ARG A 379 30.17 12.26 -10.36
C ARG A 379 28.98 11.55 -10.98
N ILE A 380 27.82 11.71 -10.36
CA ILE A 380 26.57 11.08 -10.81
C ILE A 380 25.50 12.16 -10.98
N HIS A 381 24.76 12.05 -12.07
CA HIS A 381 23.61 12.90 -12.34
C HIS A 381 22.47 12.09 -12.96
N GLY A 382 21.28 12.18 -12.35
CA GLY A 382 20.10 11.47 -12.82
C GLY A 382 20.17 9.95 -12.63
N PRO A 383 19.21 9.19 -13.20
CA PRO A 383 19.21 7.74 -13.19
C PRO A 383 20.24 7.19 -14.20
N VAL A 384 21.16 6.36 -13.73
CA VAL A 384 22.16 5.69 -14.56
C VAL A 384 22.00 4.17 -14.41
N THR A 385 21.95 3.47 -15.53
CA THR A 385 21.76 2.01 -15.59
C THR A 385 23.02 1.33 -16.10
N PHE A 386 23.53 0.37 -15.33
CA PHE A 386 24.54 -0.59 -15.73
C PHE A 386 23.86 -1.91 -16.08
N THR A 387 24.20 -2.51 -17.21
CA THR A 387 23.64 -3.81 -17.63
C THR A 387 24.41 -5.01 -17.07
N GLY A 388 25.10 -4.80 -15.95
CA GLY A 388 25.97 -5.73 -15.28
C GLY A 388 26.33 -5.18 -13.90
N ASP A 389 27.40 -5.69 -13.31
CA ASP A 389 27.76 -5.38 -11.92
C ASP A 389 28.42 -4.00 -11.76
N VAL A 390 28.18 -3.35 -10.62
CA VAL A 390 28.87 -2.10 -10.26
C VAL A 390 29.61 -2.26 -8.95
N VAL A 391 30.89 -1.91 -8.95
CA VAL A 391 31.71 -1.80 -7.74
C VAL A 391 32.07 -0.34 -7.53
N ILE A 392 31.80 0.19 -6.35
CA ILE A 392 32.11 1.58 -6.00
C ILE A 392 33.17 1.60 -4.90
N LYS A 393 34.23 2.38 -5.11
CA LYS A 393 35.26 2.64 -4.11
C LYS A 393 35.50 4.14 -3.96
N GLY A 394 35.41 4.63 -2.73
CA GLY A 394 35.80 5.98 -2.36
C GLY A 394 34.66 7.00 -2.45
N PHE A 395 34.94 8.20 -2.96
CA PHE A 395 34.03 9.35 -2.84
C PHE A 395 33.11 9.49 -4.05
N VAL A 396 31.83 9.73 -3.78
CA VAL A 396 30.78 10.00 -4.78
C VAL A 396 30.16 11.37 -4.51
N VAL A 397 29.88 12.14 -5.55
CA VAL A 397 29.18 13.44 -5.49
C VAL A 397 28.14 13.54 -6.60
N GLY A 398 27.22 14.50 -6.44
CA GLY A 398 26.13 14.75 -7.37
C GLY A 398 24.79 14.28 -6.84
N GLN A 399 23.78 14.26 -7.70
CA GLN A 399 22.42 13.83 -7.36
C GLN A 399 21.95 12.88 -8.47
N GLY A 400 21.79 11.60 -8.12
CA GLY A 400 21.35 10.58 -9.06
C GLY A 400 21.30 9.20 -8.42
N THR A 401 20.96 8.21 -9.23
CA THR A 401 20.79 6.82 -8.83
C THR A 401 21.61 5.93 -9.75
N LEU A 402 22.28 4.92 -9.21
CA LEU A 402 22.84 3.83 -10.01
C LEU A 402 21.94 2.62 -9.86
N TYR A 403 21.46 2.11 -10.99
CA TYR A 403 20.83 0.82 -11.10
C TYR A 403 21.81 -0.15 -11.79
N ALA A 404 21.92 -1.37 -11.27
CA ALA A 404 22.79 -2.41 -11.80
C ALA A 404 22.00 -3.73 -11.78
N GLY A 405 21.91 -4.41 -12.92
CA GLY A 405 21.15 -5.64 -13.08
C GLY A 405 21.34 -6.28 -14.44
#